data_AF-A0A6V7UR21-F1
#
_entry.id   AF-A0A6V7UR21-F1
#
_cell.length_a   1.000
_cell.length_b   1.000
_cell.length_c   1.000
_cell.angle_alpha   90.00
_cell.angle_beta   90.00
_cell.angle_gamma   90.00
#
_symmetry.space_group_name_H-M   'P 1'
#
loop_
_entity.id
_entity.type
_entity.pdbx_description
1 polymer ?
#
loop_
_entity_poly.entity_id
_entity_poly.type
_entity_poly.pdbx_seq_one_letter_code
_entity_poly.pdbx_strand_id
1 'polypeptide(L)'
;MRSLKLEEIEEEYKDLWPGGHWRPKECKSRQKVAIVVPYRNREPHLRTFLHNIHRFLQKQQLDYAIFVVEQMGNKLPFNKGRLTNIGVLEVENLFLF
;
A
#
# COMPACT_ATOMS: atom_id res chain seq x y z
N MET A 1 4.02 6.96 -22.74
CA MET A 1 4.54 6.24 -21.55
C MET A 1 3.79 4.93 -21.43
N ARG A 2 4.48 3.80 -21.26
CA ARG A 2 3.84 2.49 -21.07
C ARG A 2 3.06 2.52 -19.74
N SER A 3 1.77 2.20 -19.78
CA SER A 3 1.00 1.95 -18.57
C SER A 3 1.37 0.56 -18.06
N LEU A 4 1.95 0.47 -16.86
CA LEU A 4 2.16 -0.83 -16.21
C LEU A 4 0.81 -1.45 -15.89
N LYS A 5 0.69 -2.77 -16.07
CA LYS A 5 -0.44 -3.55 -15.60
C LYS A 5 -0.17 -4.08 -14.19
N LEU A 6 -1.23 -4.39 -13.44
CA LEU A 6 -1.08 -4.84 -12.06
C LEU A 6 -0.37 -6.19 -11.99
N GLU A 7 -0.63 -7.06 -12.97
CA GLU A 7 -0.02 -8.38 -13.07
C GLU A 7 1.50 -8.28 -13.28
N GLU A 8 1.96 -7.27 -14.04
CA GLU A 8 3.40 -7.02 -14.23
C GLU A 8 4.08 -6.62 -12.92
N ILE A 9 3.37 -5.89 -12.04
CA ILE A 9 3.87 -5.47 -10.74
C ILE A 9 3.89 -6.68 -9.78
N GLU A 10 2.85 -7.49 -9.77
CA GLU A 10 2.79 -8.71 -8.94
C GLU A 10 3.91 -9.70 -9.31
N GLU A 11 4.20 -9.85 -10.61
CA GLU A 11 5.31 -10.69 -11.08
C GLU A 11 6.69 -10.13 -10.74
N GLU A 12 6.84 -8.82 -10.61
CA GLU A 12 8.09 -8.19 -10.16
C GLU A 12 8.31 -8.39 -8.65
N TYR A 13 7.23 -8.33 -7.86
CA TYR A 13 7.27 -8.36 -6.39
C TYR A 13 6.68 -9.65 -5.80
N LYS A 14 7.16 -10.81 -6.28
CA LYS A 14 6.69 -12.14 -5.84
C LYS A 14 6.99 -12.47 -4.38
N ASP A 15 7.88 -11.71 -3.76
CA ASP A 15 8.27 -11.89 -2.37
C ASP A 15 7.36 -11.15 -1.39
N LEU A 16 6.40 -10.36 -1.88
CA LEU A 16 5.32 -9.80 -1.08
C LEU A 16 4.40 -10.90 -0.56
N TRP A 17 3.98 -10.74 0.68
CA TRP A 17 2.89 -11.51 1.26
C TRP A 17 1.53 -10.95 0.81
N PRO A 18 0.46 -11.77 0.90
CA PRO A 18 -0.89 -11.31 0.60
C PRO A 18 -1.23 -10.00 1.33
N GLY A 19 -1.90 -9.09 0.61
CA GLY A 19 -2.20 -7.75 1.13
C GLY A 19 -1.07 -6.72 0.96
N GLY A 20 -0.01 -7.05 0.22
CA GLY A 20 1.09 -6.11 -0.07
C GLY A 20 2.02 -5.90 1.13
N HIS A 21 2.14 -6.90 2.00
CA HIS A 21 3.02 -6.90 3.17
C HIS A 21 4.42 -7.41 2.79
N TRP A 22 5.46 -6.76 3.28
CA TRP A 22 6.83 -7.23 3.17
C TRP A 22 7.61 -7.00 4.46
N ARG A 23 8.59 -7.87 4.72
CA ARG A 23 9.60 -7.68 5.78
C ARG A 23 10.93 -8.31 5.36
N PRO A 24 12.07 -7.80 5.85
CA PRO A 24 13.37 -8.39 5.55
C PRO A 24 13.46 -9.84 6.09
N LYS A 25 14.14 -10.73 5.36
CA LYS A 25 14.30 -12.15 5.74
C LYS A 25 15.56 -12.37 6.57
N GLU A 26 16.57 -11.56 6.32
CA GLU A 26 17.93 -11.69 6.87
C GLU A 26 18.10 -10.92 8.18
N CYS A 27 17.16 -10.03 8.52
CA CYS A 27 17.21 -9.23 9.74
C CYS A 27 15.83 -8.93 10.32
N LYS A 28 15.81 -8.48 11.57
CA LYS A 28 14.60 -7.93 12.19
C LYS A 28 14.51 -6.44 11.88
N SER A 29 13.41 -6.01 11.25
CA SER A 29 13.20 -4.58 11.00
C SER A 29 13.10 -3.78 12.30
N ARG A 30 13.61 -2.55 12.28
CA ARG A 30 13.50 -1.59 13.39
C ARG A 30 12.13 -0.94 13.46
N GLN A 31 11.41 -0.89 12.34
CA GLN A 31 10.16 -0.16 12.21
C GLN A 31 9.12 -1.04 11.54
N LYS A 32 7.93 -1.08 12.15
CA LYS A 32 6.73 -1.66 11.56
C LYS A 32 5.86 -0.52 11.05
N VAL A 33 5.63 -0.44 9.75
CA VAL A 33 5.07 0.74 9.08
C VAL A 33 3.85 0.37 8.26
N ALA A 34 2.70 0.95 8.59
CA ALA A 34 1.52 0.88 7.74
C ALA A 34 1.42 2.12 6.85
N ILE A 35 1.32 1.90 5.54
CA ILE A 35 1.17 2.98 4.56
C ILE A 35 -0.30 3.08 4.17
N VAL A 36 -1.01 4.04 4.73
CA VAL A 36 -2.42 4.31 4.41
C VAL A 36 -2.52 5.22 3.18
N VAL A 37 -3.19 4.75 2.14
CA VAL A 37 -3.37 5.46 0.86
C VAL A 37 -4.87 5.75 0.64
N PRO A 38 -5.34 6.96 0.96
CA PRO A 38 -6.68 7.40 0.57
C PRO A 38 -6.83 7.39 -0.95
N TYR A 39 -7.84 6.68 -1.46
CA TYR A 39 -7.94 6.37 -2.88
C TYR A 39 -9.36 6.53 -3.42
N ARG A 40 -9.47 6.95 -4.69
CA ARG A 40 -10.71 6.93 -5.49
C ARG A 40 -10.40 7.10 -6.97
N ASN A 41 -10.79 6.14 -7.81
CA ASN A 41 -10.80 6.24 -9.29
C ASN A 41 -9.50 6.81 -9.91
N ARG A 42 -8.33 6.35 -9.44
CA ARG A 42 -7.02 6.81 -9.96
C ARG A 42 -6.08 5.63 -10.23
N GLU A 43 -6.60 4.59 -10.85
CA GLU A 43 -5.89 3.33 -11.02
C GLU A 43 -4.53 3.48 -11.70
N PRO A 44 -4.35 4.29 -12.77
CA PRO A 44 -3.03 4.49 -13.35
C PRO A 44 -2.01 5.06 -12.37
N HIS A 45 -2.41 5.99 -11.50
CA HIS A 45 -1.53 6.55 -10.47
C HIS A 45 -1.24 5.54 -9.37
N LEU A 46 -2.21 4.71 -8.99
CA LEU A 46 -2.01 3.66 -8.01
C LEU A 46 -0.99 2.63 -8.50
N ARG A 47 -1.08 2.20 -9.76
CA ARG A 47 -0.11 1.27 -10.36
C ARG A 47 1.30 1.86 -10.37
N THR A 48 1.44 3.12 -10.80
CA THR A 48 2.75 3.82 -10.74
C THR A 48 3.26 3.96 -9.30
N PHE A 49 2.37 4.27 -8.34
CA PHE A 49 2.73 4.35 -6.93
C PHE A 49 3.25 3.02 -6.40
N LEU A 50 2.49 1.93 -6.57
CA LEU A 50 2.86 0.59 -6.09
C LEU A 50 4.20 0.13 -6.67
N HIS A 51 4.38 0.25 -7.99
CA HIS A 51 5.64 -0.13 -8.65
C HIS A 51 6.86 0.61 -8.09
N ASN A 52 6.75 1.90 -7.76
CA ASN A 52 7.88 2.66 -7.26
C ASN A 52 8.08 2.49 -5.74
N ILE A 53 6.99 2.44 -4.98
CA ILE A 53 7.05 2.50 -3.52
C ILE A 53 7.52 1.16 -2.93
N HIS A 54 7.15 0.02 -3.52
CA HIS A 54 7.64 -1.28 -3.05
C HIS A 54 9.17 -1.34 -3.12
N ARG A 55 9.76 -0.99 -4.26
CA ARG A 55 11.23 -0.89 -4.42
C ARG A 55 11.88 0.04 -3.41
N PHE A 56 11.25 1.18 -3.14
CA PHE A 56 11.77 2.17 -2.20
C PHE A 56 11.76 1.64 -0.76
N LEU A 57 10.64 1.07 -0.30
CA LEU A 57 10.46 0.60 1.07
C LEU A 57 11.26 -0.67 1.38
N GLN A 58 11.38 -1.60 0.42
CA GLN A 58 12.21 -2.81 0.59
C GLN A 58 13.70 -2.47 0.81
N LYS A 59 14.22 -1.46 0.10
CA LYS A 59 15.58 -0.95 0.30
C LYS A 59 15.81 -0.34 1.68
N GLN A 60 14.75 0.13 2.34
CA GLN A 60 14.79 0.64 3.71
C GLN A 60 14.71 -0.46 4.77
N GLN A 61 14.55 -1.74 4.38
CA GLN A 61 14.48 -2.88 5.29
C GLN A 61 13.35 -2.75 6.34
N LEU A 62 12.20 -2.21 5.92
CA LEU A 62 11.02 -2.03 6.75
C LEU A 62 10.17 -3.30 6.84
N ASP A 63 9.49 -3.52 7.97
CA ASP A 63 8.32 -4.40 8.04
C ASP A 63 7.09 -3.55 7.70
N TYR A 64 6.55 -3.66 6.49
CA TYR A 64 5.53 -2.72 6.00
C TYR A 64 4.38 -3.36 5.24
N ALA A 65 3.21 -2.76 5.31
CA ALA A 65 2.06 -3.11 4.49
C ALA A 65 1.36 -1.85 3.95
N ILE A 66 0.80 -1.95 2.74
CA ILE A 66 0.13 -0.84 2.05
C ILE A 66 -1.38 -1.04 2.10
N PHE A 67 -2.09 -0.07 2.68
CA PHE A 67 -3.54 -0.08 2.85
C PHE A 67 -4.19 0.94 1.93
N VAL A 68 -4.76 0.48 0.83
CA VAL A 68 -5.52 1.33 -0.10
C VAL A 68 -6.95 1.46 0.44
N VAL A 69 -7.30 2.66 0.92
CA VAL A 69 -8.63 2.93 1.49
C VAL A 69 -9.47 3.64 0.44
N GLU A 70 -10.38 2.91 -0.18
CA GLU A 70 -11.18 3.42 -1.29
C GLU A 70 -12.46 4.11 -0.83
N GLN A 71 -12.71 5.32 -1.34
CA GLN A 71 -14.00 5.96 -1.23
C GLN A 71 -14.91 5.57 -2.39
N MET A 72 -15.91 4.75 -2.08
CA MET A 72 -16.90 4.28 -3.05
C MET A 72 -17.77 5.42 -3.60
N GLY A 73 -17.91 5.41 -4.92
CA GLY A 73 -18.82 6.29 -5.65
C GLY A 73 -18.34 7.73 -5.81
N ASN A 74 -18.99 8.42 -6.75
CA ASN A 74 -18.63 9.79 -7.16
C ASN A 74 -19.65 10.85 -6.72
N LYS A 75 -20.70 10.45 -5.98
CA LYS A 75 -21.78 11.35 -5.55
C LYS A 75 -21.33 12.34 -4.47
N LEU A 76 -20.47 11.90 -3.55
CA LEU A 76 -19.97 12.73 -2.45
C LEU A 76 -18.55 13.25 -2.76
N PRO A 77 -18.16 14.42 -2.23
CA PRO A 77 -16.78 14.91 -2.31
C PRO A 77 -15.78 13.91 -1.72
N PHE A 78 -14.56 13.89 -2.25
CA PHE A 78 -13.49 13.06 -1.70
C PHE A 78 -13.12 13.54 -0.30
N ASN A 79 -13.15 12.64 0.68
CA ASN A 79 -12.83 12.97 2.07
C ASN A 79 -11.54 12.27 2.50
N LYS A 80 -10.41 12.91 2.20
CA LYS A 80 -9.07 12.41 2.56
C LYS A 80 -8.93 12.16 4.06
N GLY A 81 -9.42 13.08 4.90
CA GLY A 81 -9.31 12.98 6.35
C GLY A 81 -10.03 11.75 6.90
N ARG A 82 -11.28 11.54 6.46
CA ARG A 82 -12.07 10.37 6.86
C ARG A 82 -11.41 9.06 6.43
N LEU A 83 -10.93 8.97 5.19
CA LEU A 83 -10.26 7.76 4.69
C LEU A 83 -8.96 7.47 5.44
N THR A 84 -8.21 8.51 5.82
CA THR A 84 -6.99 8.37 6.61
C THR A 84 -7.32 7.82 8.00
N ASN A 85 -8.35 8.37 8.67
CA ASN A 85 -8.78 7.90 9.99
C ASN A 85 -9.28 6.46 9.94
N ILE A 86 -10.09 6.10 8.94
CA ILE A 86 -10.53 4.72 8.73
C ILE A 86 -9.32 3.80 8.53
N GLY A 87 -8.37 4.20 7.69
CA GLY A 87 -7.17 3.41 7.45
C GLY A 87 -6.34 3.15 8.71
N VAL A 88 -6.20 4.15 9.59
CA VAL A 88 -5.51 3.95 10.88
C VAL A 88 -6.23 2.92 11.74
N LEU A 89 -7.55 3.00 11.85
CA LEU A 89 -8.35 2.05 12.63
C LEU A 89 -8.27 0.62 12.09
N GLU A 90 -8.32 0.45 10.76
CA GLU A 90 -8.21 -0.88 10.14
C GLU A 90 -6.80 -1.47 10.28
N VAL A 91 -5.76 -0.63 10.17
CA VAL A 91 -4.37 -1.03 10.36
C VAL A 91 -4.12 -1.58 11.77
N GLU A 92 -4.68 -0.95 12.79
CA GLU A 92 -4.56 -1.42 14.17
C GLU A 92 -5.07 -2.86 14.28
N ASN A 93 -6.24 -3.16 13.70
CA ASN A 93 -6.86 -4.49 13.78
C ASN A 93 -6.17 -5.56 12.92
N LEU A 94 -5.63 -5.19 11.75
CA LEU A 94 -5.16 -6.16 10.74
C LEU A 94 -3.65 -6.34 10.70
N PHE A 95 -2.89 -5.36 11.19
CA PHE A 95 -1.44 -5.34 11.00
C PHE A 95 -0.67 -5.21 12.30
N LEU A 96 -1.13 -4.41 13.27
CA LEU A 96 -0.32 -4.08 14.45
C LEU A 96 -0.46 -5.09 15.59
N PHE A 97 -1.51 -5.90 15.61
CA PHE A 97 -1.71 -7.05 16.49
C PHE A 97 -1.61 -8.37 15.72
#